data_AF-A0A925U9E9-F1
#
_entry.id   AF-A0A925U9E9-F1
#
_cell.length_a   1.000
_cell.length_b   1.000
_cell.length_c   1.000
_cell.angle_alpha   90.00
_cell.angle_beta   90.00
_cell.angle_gamma   90.00
#
_symmetry.space_group_name_H-M   'P 1'
#
loop_
_entity.id
_entity.type
_entity.pdbx_description
1 polymer ?
#
loop_
_entity_poly.entity_id
_entity_poly.type
_entity_poly.pdbx_seq_one_letter_code
_entity_poly.pdbx_strand_id
1 'polypeptide(L)'
;MKVPNLNARLVNPAELNFNRSAEAFKKMSRSIAKISPELDAALQKIEAFVSQAELAIKAEAIKEKPKRKARRAEDEQHKKNLQLLEKQKQANALEAKRAKEKLQAKKDKERRRIKFESEDRRRIPTRVIDFAALIPVKMNHNTTILIMPGQDPKEAKKKWLAKYNQSSL
;
A
#
# COMPACT_ATOMS: atom_id res chain seq x y z
N MET A 1 -47.99 -76.62 -95.30
CA MET A 1 -47.97 -75.51 -94.32
C MET A 1 -47.07 -75.91 -93.16
N LYS A 2 -45.98 -75.19 -92.89
CA LYS A 2 -45.05 -75.48 -91.78
C LYS A 2 -45.43 -74.60 -90.58
N VAL A 3 -45.73 -75.23 -89.44
CA VAL A 3 -46.01 -74.55 -88.17
C VAL A 3 -44.67 -74.06 -87.59
N PRO A 4 -44.54 -72.79 -87.13
CA PRO A 4 -43.32 -72.35 -86.48
C PRO A 4 -43.20 -72.99 -85.10
N ASN A 5 -42.05 -73.64 -84.85
CA ASN A 5 -41.68 -74.21 -83.57
C ASN A 5 -41.37 -73.07 -82.58
N LEU A 6 -42.35 -72.73 -81.73
CA LEU A 6 -42.17 -71.85 -80.57
C LEU A 6 -41.42 -72.60 -79.47
N ASN A 7 -40.10 -72.74 -79.64
CA ASN A 7 -39.20 -73.06 -78.52
C ASN A 7 -39.11 -71.84 -77.60
N ALA A 8 -40.16 -71.59 -76.82
CA ALA A 8 -40.07 -70.75 -75.64
C ALA A 8 -39.14 -71.47 -74.66
N ARG A 9 -37.87 -71.05 -74.62
CA ARG A 9 -36.93 -71.46 -73.57
C ARG A 9 -37.60 -71.14 -72.23
N LEU A 10 -38.02 -72.17 -71.51
CA LEU A 10 -38.45 -72.08 -70.12
C LEU A 10 -37.23 -71.60 -69.31
N VAL A 11 -37.14 -70.29 -69.11
CA VAL A 11 -36.09 -69.72 -68.25
C VAL A 11 -36.43 -70.14 -66.83
N ASN A 12 -35.54 -70.91 -66.21
CA ASN A 12 -35.76 -71.43 -64.88
C ASN A 12 -35.82 -70.25 -63.89
N PRO A 13 -36.91 -70.04 -63.15
CA PRO A 13 -37.08 -68.86 -62.29
C PRO A 13 -36.00 -68.75 -61.22
N ALA A 14 -35.38 -69.87 -60.83
CA ALA A 14 -34.23 -69.89 -59.91
C ALA A 14 -32.98 -69.21 -60.52
N GLU A 15 -32.69 -69.41 -61.80
CA GLU A 15 -31.55 -68.78 -62.49
C GLU A 15 -31.79 -67.27 -62.71
N LEU A 16 -33.03 -66.87 -62.98
CA LEU A 16 -33.40 -65.46 -63.11
C LEU A 16 -33.23 -64.70 -61.79
N ASN A 17 -33.62 -65.34 -60.68
CA ASN A 17 -33.47 -64.78 -59.33
C ASN A 17 -31.99 -64.72 -58.89
N PHE A 18 -31.19 -65.75 -59.21
CA PHE A 18 -29.76 -65.74 -58.95
C PHE A 18 -29.05 -64.62 -59.72
N ASN A 19 -29.35 -64.45 -61.00
CA ASN A 19 -28.75 -63.39 -61.82
C ASN A 19 -29.14 -61.98 -61.35
N ARG A 20 -30.40 -61.76 -60.94
CA ARG A 20 -30.83 -60.49 -60.31
C ARG A 20 -30.09 -60.21 -59.01
N SER A 21 -29.91 -61.24 -58.17
CA SER A 21 -29.17 -61.10 -56.91
C SER A 21 -27.69 -60.79 -57.14
N ALA A 22 -27.06 -61.42 -58.13
CA ALA A 22 -25.67 -61.18 -58.50
C ALA A 22 -25.45 -59.76 -59.06
N GLU A 23 -26.39 -59.24 -59.85
CA GLU A 23 -26.35 -57.85 -60.32
C GLU A 23 -26.50 -56.84 -59.17
N ALA A 24 -27.39 -57.11 -58.20
CA ALA A 24 -27.56 -56.26 -57.03
C ALA A 24 -26.26 -56.21 -56.19
N PHE A 25 -25.62 -57.37 -55.96
CA PHE A 25 -24.33 -57.44 -55.27
C PHE A 25 -23.22 -56.68 -55.99
N LYS A 26 -23.15 -56.77 -57.33
CA LYS A 26 -22.17 -56.00 -58.12
C LYS A 26 -22.41 -54.49 -58.04
N LYS A 27 -23.66 -54.03 -58.08
CA LYS A 27 -24.03 -52.61 -57.93
C LYS A 27 -23.66 -52.08 -56.54
N MET A 28 -23.93 -52.87 -55.50
CA MET A 28 -23.58 -52.53 -54.13
C MET A 28 -22.05 -52.47 -53.93
N SER A 29 -21.32 -53.48 -54.44
CA SER A 29 -19.86 -53.52 -54.36
C SER A 29 -19.19 -52.33 -55.07
N ARG A 30 -19.72 -51.92 -56.23
CA ARG A 30 -19.25 -50.72 -56.95
C ARG A 30 -19.54 -49.43 -56.19
N SER A 31 -20.66 -49.35 -55.48
CA SER A 31 -20.99 -48.18 -54.67
C SER A 31 -20.07 -48.08 -53.45
N ILE A 32 -19.80 -49.21 -52.78
CA ILE A 32 -18.84 -49.28 -51.67
C ILE A 32 -17.43 -48.88 -52.13
N ALA A 33 -16.99 -49.40 -53.30
CA ALA A 33 -15.69 -49.04 -53.88
C ALA A 33 -15.57 -47.55 -54.25
N LYS A 34 -16.68 -46.87 -54.54
CA LYS A 34 -16.70 -45.41 -54.78
C LYS A 34 -16.69 -44.59 -53.49
N ILE A 35 -17.34 -45.08 -52.43
CA ILE A 35 -17.42 -44.39 -51.14
C ILE A 35 -16.10 -44.49 -50.36
N SER A 36 -15.37 -45.60 -50.47
CA SER A 36 -14.08 -45.80 -49.79
C SER A 36 -13.08 -44.65 -49.98
N PRO A 37 -12.73 -44.22 -51.21
CA PRO A 37 -11.77 -43.13 -51.40
C PRO A 37 -12.28 -41.76 -50.94
N GLU A 38 -13.60 -41.52 -50.97
CA GLU A 38 -14.19 -40.29 -50.42
C GLU A 38 -14.08 -40.26 -48.90
N LEU A 39 -14.27 -41.41 -48.25
CA LEU A 39 -14.11 -41.59 -46.81
C LEU A 39 -12.66 -41.38 -46.39
N ASP A 40 -11.71 -41.95 -47.14
CA ASP A 40 -10.27 -41.78 -46.90
C ASP A 40 -9.84 -40.31 -47.04
N ALA A 41 -10.34 -39.61 -48.06
CA ALA A 41 -10.09 -38.19 -48.24
C ALA A 41 -10.70 -37.32 -47.13
N ALA A 42 -11.88 -37.69 -46.62
CA ALA A 42 -12.51 -37.01 -45.49
C ALA A 42 -11.70 -37.21 -44.19
N LEU A 43 -11.21 -38.43 -43.94
CA LEU A 43 -10.35 -38.73 -42.79
C LEU A 43 -9.03 -37.96 -42.84
N GLN A 44 -8.38 -37.89 -44.00
CA GLN A 44 -7.15 -37.10 -44.19
C GLN A 44 -7.38 -35.61 -43.95
N LYS A 45 -8.52 -35.06 -44.38
CA LYS A 45 -8.88 -33.67 -44.10
C LYS A 45 -9.08 -33.41 -42.60
N ILE A 46 -9.72 -34.35 -41.90
CA ILE A 46 -9.92 -34.25 -40.44
C ILE A 46 -8.56 -34.31 -39.72
N GLU A 47 -7.67 -35.24 -40.08
CA GLU A 47 -6.33 -35.32 -39.50
C GLU A 47 -5.50 -34.06 -39.73
N ALA A 48 -5.57 -33.48 -40.94
CA ALA A 48 -4.89 -32.23 -41.25
C ALA A 48 -5.44 -31.07 -40.40
N PHE A 49 -6.76 -31.02 -40.20
CA PHE A 49 -7.40 -29.99 -39.39
C PHE A 49 -7.03 -30.10 -37.90
N VAL A 50 -7.01 -31.32 -37.37
CA VAL A 50 -6.59 -31.60 -35.99
C VAL A 50 -5.12 -31.24 -35.79
N SER A 51 -4.25 -31.65 -36.72
CA SER A 51 -2.82 -31.32 -36.65
C SER A 51 -2.56 -29.81 -36.67
N GLN A 52 -3.30 -29.06 -37.49
CA GLN A 52 -3.20 -27.60 -37.51
C GLN A 52 -3.73 -26.96 -36.21
N ALA A 53 -4.83 -27.46 -35.65
CA ALA A 53 -5.38 -26.98 -34.40
C ALA A 53 -4.41 -27.20 -33.23
N GLU A 54 -3.76 -28.37 -33.15
CA GLU A 54 -2.75 -28.65 -32.12
C GLU A 54 -1.53 -27.73 -32.22
N LEU A 55 -1.07 -27.45 -33.45
CA LEU A 55 0.02 -26.51 -33.68
C LEU A 55 -0.35 -25.09 -33.27
N ALA A 56 -1.59 -24.65 -33.54
CA ALA A 56 -2.09 -23.35 -33.13
C ALA A 56 -2.16 -23.21 -31.60
N ILE A 57 -2.66 -24.23 -30.90
CA ILE A 57 -2.71 -24.26 -29.42
C ILE A 57 -1.29 -24.20 -28.82
N LYS A 58 -0.35 -24.98 -29.37
CA LYS A 58 1.06 -24.94 -28.93
C LYS A 58 1.68 -23.57 -29.17
N ALA A 59 1.39 -22.92 -30.30
CA ALA A 59 1.90 -21.60 -30.62
C ALA A 59 1.34 -20.50 -29.68
N GLU A 60 0.06 -20.55 -29.32
CA GLU A 60 -0.53 -19.64 -28.33
C GLU A 60 0.06 -19.84 -26.92
N ALA A 61 0.23 -21.09 -26.50
CA ALA A 61 0.85 -21.41 -25.21
C ALA A 61 2.30 -20.90 -25.11
N ILE A 62 3.03 -20.83 -26.23
CA ILE A 62 4.37 -20.26 -26.28
C ILE A 62 4.33 -18.73 -26.14
N LYS A 63 3.31 -18.04 -26.68
CA LYS A 63 3.14 -16.57 -26.58
C LYS A 63 2.73 -16.11 -25.18
N GLU A 64 1.99 -16.92 -24.41
CA GLU A 64 1.59 -16.57 -23.03
C GLU A 64 2.72 -16.69 -22.00
N LYS A 65 3.65 -17.63 -22.19
CA LYS A 65 4.77 -17.87 -21.25
C LYS A 65 5.61 -16.63 -20.95
N PRO A 66 6.08 -15.83 -21.94
CA PRO A 66 6.85 -14.62 -21.65
C PRO A 66 6.02 -13.54 -20.96
N LYS A 67 4.74 -13.35 -21.32
CA LYS A 67 3.84 -12.38 -20.67
C LYS A 67 3.60 -12.71 -19.19
N ARG A 68 3.46 -13.99 -18.84
CA ARG A 68 3.34 -14.44 -17.44
C ARG A 68 4.62 -14.24 -16.63
N LYS A 69 5.80 -14.45 -17.23
CA LYS A 69 7.09 -14.21 -16.55
C LYS A 69 7.33 -12.72 -16.29
N ALA A 70 6.99 -11.85 -17.25
CA ALA A 70 7.10 -10.40 -17.10
C ALA A 70 6.20 -9.86 -15.97
N ARG A 71 4.92 -10.27 -15.92
CA ARG A 71 4.01 -9.88 -14.83
C ARG A 71 4.51 -10.32 -13.45
N ARG A 72 5.03 -11.55 -13.33
CA ARG A 72 5.59 -12.02 -12.05
C ARG A 72 6.78 -11.19 -11.58
N ALA A 73 7.65 -10.74 -12.48
CA ALA A 73 8.79 -9.89 -12.13
C ALA A 73 8.35 -8.49 -11.66
N GLU A 74 7.35 -7.90 -12.33
CA GLU A 74 6.75 -6.62 -11.94
C GLU A 74 6.05 -6.72 -10.57
N ASP A 75 5.30 -7.80 -10.32
CA ASP A 75 4.62 -8.04 -9.05
C ASP A 75 5.62 -8.21 -7.88
N GLU A 76 6.73 -8.92 -8.10
CA GLU A 76 7.79 -9.08 -7.10
C GLU A 76 8.49 -7.74 -6.80
N GLN A 77 8.76 -6.93 -7.82
CA GLN A 77 9.38 -5.62 -7.64
C GLN A 77 8.45 -4.65 -6.91
N HIS A 78 7.15 -4.66 -7.24
CA HIS A 78 6.14 -3.89 -6.54
C HIS A 78 6.04 -4.29 -5.06
N LYS A 79 6.05 -5.59 -4.75
CA LYS A 79 6.02 -6.10 -3.37
C LYS A 79 7.25 -5.66 -2.56
N LYS A 80 8.44 -5.68 -3.16
CA LYS A 80 9.68 -5.19 -2.51
C LYS A 80 9.61 -3.69 -2.22
N ASN A 81 9.10 -2.89 -3.14
CA ASN A 81 8.93 -1.45 -2.95
C ASN A 81 7.95 -1.13 -1.82
N LEU A 82 6.84 -1.86 -1.73
CA LEU A 82 5.88 -1.71 -0.63
C LEU A 82 6.51 -2.03 0.73
N GLN A 83 7.28 -3.12 0.84
CA GLN A 83 7.98 -3.47 2.07
C GLN A 83 9.00 -2.41 2.49
N LEU A 84 9.72 -1.82 1.53
CA LEU A 84 10.67 -0.75 1.82
C LEU A 84 9.95 0.50 2.34
N LEU A 85 8.82 0.87 1.70
CA LEU A 85 8.02 2.01 2.11
C LEU A 85 7.43 1.83 3.52
N GLU A 86 6.95 0.64 3.86
CA GLU A 86 6.48 0.33 5.22
C GLU A 86 7.59 0.45 6.25
N LYS A 87 8.78 -0.09 5.96
CA LYS A 87 9.95 0.05 6.84
C LYS A 87 10.33 1.51 7.07
N GLN A 88 10.32 2.32 6.02
CA GLN A 88 10.59 3.76 6.12
C GLN A 88 9.53 4.47 6.97
N LYS A 89 8.24 4.16 6.77
CA LYS A 89 7.15 4.72 7.60
C LYS A 89 7.33 4.35 9.08
N GLN A 90 7.69 3.11 9.38
CA GLN A 90 7.95 2.67 10.75
C GLN A 90 9.14 3.40 11.38
N ALA A 91 10.24 3.56 10.62
CA ALA A 91 11.41 4.31 11.08
C ALA A 91 11.06 5.78 11.39
N ASN A 92 10.36 6.45 10.48
CA ASN A 92 9.93 7.83 10.66
C ASN A 92 8.97 7.99 11.86
N ALA A 93 8.05 7.05 12.04
CA ALA A 93 7.14 7.04 13.19
C ALA A 93 7.90 6.86 14.52
N LEU A 94 8.94 6.02 14.53
CA LEU A 94 9.80 5.81 15.70
C LEU A 94 10.61 7.08 16.02
N GLU A 95 11.21 7.73 15.02
CA GLU A 95 11.90 8.99 15.20
C GLU A 95 10.97 10.09 15.74
N ALA A 96 9.76 10.20 15.18
CA ALA A 96 8.77 11.16 15.66
C ALA A 96 8.38 10.90 17.12
N LYS A 97 8.22 9.64 17.54
CA LYS A 97 7.99 9.28 18.95
C LYS A 97 9.18 9.70 19.83
N ARG A 98 10.41 9.38 19.43
CA ARG A 98 11.62 9.78 20.17
C ARG A 98 11.78 11.30 20.27
N ALA A 99 11.43 12.04 19.22
CA ALA A 99 11.46 13.50 19.23
C ALA A 99 10.43 14.08 20.21
N LYS A 100 9.21 13.54 20.24
CA LYS A 100 8.16 13.93 21.20
C LYS A 100 8.59 13.63 22.64
N GLU A 101 9.18 12.48 22.89
CA GLU A 101 9.68 12.09 24.22
C GLU A 101 10.81 13.02 24.70
N LYS A 102 11.79 13.33 23.84
CA LYS A 102 12.85 14.30 24.16
C LYS A 102 12.29 15.69 24.47
N LEU A 103 11.29 16.14 23.72
CA LEU A 103 10.62 17.42 23.97
C LEU A 103 9.88 17.40 25.31
N GLN A 104 9.20 16.30 25.63
CA GLN A 104 8.50 16.14 26.90
C GLN A 104 9.48 16.14 28.08
N ALA A 105 10.59 15.40 27.98
CA ALA A 105 11.63 15.40 29.00
C ALA A 105 12.24 16.79 29.24
N LYS A 106 12.43 17.60 28.18
CA LYS A 106 12.86 19.01 28.32
C LYS A 106 11.82 19.85 29.06
N LYS A 107 10.53 19.71 28.72
CA LYS A 107 9.44 20.41 29.41
C LYS A 107 9.36 20.02 30.88
N ASP A 108 9.51 18.74 31.20
CA ASP A 108 9.45 18.25 32.58
C ASP A 108 10.67 18.73 33.39
N LYS A 109 11.86 18.78 32.79
CA LYS A 109 13.05 19.37 33.41
C LYS A 109 12.84 20.85 33.71
N GLU A 110 12.26 21.61 32.78
CA GLU A 110 11.97 23.03 32.99
C GLU A 110 10.91 23.24 34.07
N ARG A 111 9.85 22.43 34.09
CA ARG A 111 8.85 22.44 35.17
C ARG A 111 9.48 22.19 36.55
N ARG A 112 10.41 21.24 36.64
CA ARG A 112 11.15 20.98 37.90
C ARG A 112 12.01 22.17 38.30
N ARG A 113 12.71 22.80 37.35
CA ARG A 113 13.50 24.01 37.60
C ARG A 113 12.65 25.15 38.12
N ILE A 114 11.52 25.46 37.47
CA ILE A 114 10.60 26.51 37.90
C ILE A 114 10.04 26.21 39.29
N LYS A 115 9.66 24.95 39.54
CA LYS A 115 9.15 24.54 40.86
C LYS A 115 10.20 24.76 41.95
N PHE A 116 11.42 24.32 41.71
CA PHE A 116 12.55 24.52 42.62
C PHE A 116 12.83 26.01 42.86
N GLU A 117 12.91 26.81 41.80
CA GLU A 117 13.13 28.25 41.92
C GLU A 117 11.99 28.96 42.65
N SER A 118 10.75 28.52 42.45
CA SER A 118 9.59 29.06 43.16
C SER A 118 9.58 28.68 44.65
N GLU A 119 10.05 27.48 44.99
CA GLU A 119 10.19 27.02 46.38
C GLU A 119 11.34 27.76 47.08
N ASP A 120 12.46 27.98 46.40
CA ASP A 120 13.58 28.77 46.92
C ASP A 120 13.21 30.23 47.13
N ARG A 121 12.47 30.85 46.20
CA ARG A 121 11.95 32.21 46.37
C ARG A 121 10.97 32.33 47.55
N ARG A 122 10.22 31.26 47.86
CA ARG A 122 9.34 31.20 49.05
C ARG A 122 10.10 30.96 50.36
N ARG A 123 11.34 30.47 50.29
CA ARG A 123 12.23 30.28 51.46
C ARG A 123 13.03 31.51 51.82
N ILE A 124 13.02 32.57 51.00
CA ILE A 124 13.56 33.87 51.40
C ILE A 124 12.64 34.40 52.50
N PRO A 125 13.11 34.55 53.76
CA PRO A 125 12.30 35.19 54.78
C PRO A 125 12.10 36.64 54.33
N THR A 126 10.90 36.95 53.84
CA THR A 126 10.47 38.33 53.71
C THR A 126 10.41 38.86 55.13
N ARG A 127 11.41 39.67 55.53
CA ARG A 127 11.30 40.46 56.75
C ARG A 127 10.00 41.26 56.59
N VAL A 128 8.99 40.90 57.38
CA VAL A 128 7.76 41.69 57.47
C VAL A 128 8.19 43.01 58.08
N ILE A 129 8.32 44.04 57.25
CA ILE A 129 8.61 45.39 57.72
C ILE A 129 7.28 45.90 58.28
N ASP A 130 7.25 46.11 59.60
CA ASP A 130 6.13 46.80 60.22
C ASP A 130 6.24 48.29 59.85
N PHE A 131 5.45 48.70 58.85
CA PHE A 131 5.42 50.08 58.39
C PHE A 131 4.91 51.05 59.46
N ALA A 132 4.15 50.58 60.45
CA ALA A 132 3.69 51.41 61.57
C ALA A 132 4.81 51.74 62.56
N ALA A 133 5.86 50.91 62.61
CA ALA A 133 7.03 51.13 63.46
C ALA A 133 8.08 52.05 62.83
N LEU A 134 7.90 52.47 61.57
CA LEU A 134 8.85 53.33 60.87
C LEU A 134 8.72 54.79 61.30
N ILE A 135 9.86 55.46 61.43
CA ILE A 135 9.93 56.86 61.84
C ILE A 135 9.99 57.75 60.59
N PRO A 136 9.07 58.72 60.43
CA PRO A 136 9.13 59.67 59.32
C PRO A 136 10.18 60.75 59.58
N VAL A 137 11.10 60.91 58.62
CA VAL A 137 12.16 61.93 58.65
C VAL A 137 12.01 62.87 57.47
N LYS A 138 11.77 64.14 57.76
CA LYS A 138 11.62 65.19 56.75
C LYS A 138 12.97 65.60 56.17
N MET A 139 13.12 65.45 54.85
CA MET A 139 14.35 65.80 54.15
C MET A 139 14.32 67.24 53.65
N ASN A 140 13.27 67.61 52.92
CA ASN A 140 13.00 68.96 52.41
C ASN A 140 11.49 69.28 52.52
N HIS A 141 11.02 70.35 51.86
CA HIS A 141 9.62 70.76 51.92
C HIS A 141 8.64 69.76 51.27
N ASN A 142 9.11 68.91 50.35
CA ASN A 142 8.28 67.97 49.57
C ASN A 142 8.62 66.49 49.77
N THR A 143 9.66 66.16 50.55
CA THR A 143 10.20 64.80 50.66
C THR A 143 10.34 64.39 52.11
N THR A 144 9.71 63.27 52.45
CA THR A 144 9.80 62.58 53.73
C THR A 144 10.19 61.14 53.46
N ILE A 145 11.19 60.61 54.16
CA ILE A 145 11.54 59.20 54.08
C ILE A 145 11.19 58.50 55.40
N LEU A 146 10.94 57.20 55.32
CA LEU A 146 10.69 56.35 56.49
C LEU A 146 11.98 55.61 56.85
N ILE A 147 12.36 55.66 58.12
CA ILE A 147 13.55 54.94 58.64
C ILE A 147 13.15 53.90 59.68
N MET A 148 13.98 52.87 59.84
CA MET A 148 13.76 51.84 60.85
C MET A 148 13.96 52.41 62.26
N PRO A 149 13.20 51.92 63.27
CA PRO A 149 13.41 52.30 64.66
C PRO A 149 14.83 51.91 65.12
N GLY A 150 15.52 52.84 65.77
CA GLY A 150 16.92 52.67 66.21
C GLY A 150 17.97 53.21 65.23
N GLN A 151 17.60 53.67 64.04
CA GLN A 151 18.50 54.44 63.17
C GLN A 151 18.49 55.92 63.55
N ASP A 152 19.67 56.56 63.57
CA ASP A 152 19.78 58.00 63.82
C ASP A 152 19.21 58.79 62.60
N PRO A 153 18.16 59.61 62.80
CA PRO A 153 17.60 60.45 61.75
C PRO A 153 18.61 61.36 61.05
N LYS A 154 19.62 61.86 61.77
CA LYS A 154 20.64 62.78 61.22
C LYS A 154 21.57 62.05 60.25
N GLU A 155 21.99 60.85 60.61
CA GLU A 155 22.86 60.04 59.78
C GLU A 155 22.12 59.53 58.54
N ALA A 156 20.85 59.12 58.69
CA ALA A 156 19.99 58.74 57.58
C ALA A 156 19.80 59.90 56.58
N LYS A 157 19.57 61.12 57.08
CA LYS A 157 19.50 62.34 56.26
C LYS A 157 20.80 62.62 55.51
N LYS A 158 21.95 62.51 56.20
CA LYS A 158 23.27 62.70 55.58
C LYS A 158 23.53 61.69 54.45
N LYS A 159 23.23 60.41 54.69
CA LYS A 159 23.37 59.34 53.68
C LYS A 159 22.44 59.55 52.49
N TRP A 160 21.20 59.96 52.75
CA TRP A 160 20.23 60.25 51.68
C TRP A 160 20.69 61.42 50.81
N LEU A 161 21.12 62.53 51.42
CA LEU A 161 21.66 63.69 50.71
C LEU A 161 22.92 63.36 49.90
N ALA A 162 23.82 62.55 50.46
CA ALA A 162 25.02 62.10 49.75
C ALA A 162 24.68 61.30 48.48
N LYS A 163 23.71 60.38 48.55
CA LYS A 163 23.24 59.62 47.37
C LYS A 163 22.48 60.48 46.38
N TYR A 164 21.62 61.38 46.86
CA TYR A 164 20.83 62.26 46.01
C TYR A 164 21.73 63.17 45.17
N ASN A 165 22.77 63.74 45.78
CA ASN A 165 23.74 64.60 45.09
C ASN A 165 24.66 63.86 44.11
N GLN A 166 24.85 62.54 44.28
CA GLN A 166 25.59 61.71 43.32
C GLN A 166 24.74 61.33 42.09
N SER A 167 23.42 61.42 42.19
CA SER A 167 22.49 61.02 41.12
C SER A 167 22.05 62.19 40.24
N SER A 168 22.50 63.41 40.55
CA SER A 168 22.17 64.66 39.85
C SER A 168 23.36 65.27 39.08
N LEU A 169 24.41 64.47 38.86
CA LEU A 169 25.54 64.70 37.94
C LEU A 169 25.42 63.74 36.75
#